data_AF-A0A950JZ17-F1
#
_entry.id   AF-A0A950JZ17-F1
#
_cell.length_a   1.000
_cell.length_b   1.000
_cell.length_c   1.000
_cell.angle_alpha   90.00
_cell.angle_beta   90.00
_cell.angle_gamma   90.00
#
_symmetry.space_group_name_H-M   'P 1'
#
loop_
_entity.id
_entity.type
_entity.pdbx_description
1 polymer ?
#
loop_
_entity_poly.entity_id
_entity_poly.type
_entity_poly.pdbx_seq_one_letter_code
_entity_poly.pdbx_strand_id
1 'polypeptide(L)'
;EIHLERATLQYEFAVINGEARLILPLTVYEEQGRVVQPALGDGDPCRAFDGEIAEIVRSLESGRPSSILSGDLARDAVALCRQQSEAVLQNRGSGS
;
A
#
# COMPACT_ATOMS: atom_id res chain seq x y z
N GLU A 1 11.14 -4.11 -2.05
CA GLU A 1 10.70 -5.35 -1.38
C GLU A 1 10.51 -5.06 0.11
N ILE A 2 9.47 -5.62 0.72
CA ILE A 2 9.18 -5.51 2.16
C ILE A 2 9.01 -6.93 2.69
N HIS A 3 9.76 -7.28 3.72
CA HIS A 3 9.62 -8.56 4.42
C HIS A 3 8.75 -8.40 5.66
N LEU A 4 7.68 -9.17 5.73
CA LEU A 4 6.78 -9.29 6.88
C LEU A 4 7.00 -10.67 7.52
N GLU A 5 6.51 -10.86 8.75
CA GLU A 5 6.67 -12.12 9.49
C GLU A 5 6.21 -13.36 8.71
N ARG A 6 5.20 -13.21 7.84
CA ARG A 6 4.54 -14.33 7.13
C ARG A 6 4.39 -14.11 5.62
N ALA A 7 4.96 -13.04 5.09
CA ALA A 7 4.82 -12.71 3.68
C ALA A 7 5.95 -11.80 3.21
N THR A 8 6.20 -11.80 1.90
CA THR A 8 7.03 -10.78 1.25
C THR A 8 6.18 -10.01 0.25
N LEU A 9 6.24 -8.69 0.34
CA LEU A 9 5.61 -7.77 -0.61
C LEU A 9 6.66 -7.23 -1.57
N GLN A 10 6.40 -7.33 -2.86
CA GLN A 10 7.27 -6.80 -3.90
C GLN A 10 6.45 -6.00 -4.91
N TYR A 11 6.88 -4.78 -5.18
CA TYR A 11 6.35 -3.95 -6.25
C TYR A 11 7.46 -3.00 -6.73
N GLU A 12 7.32 -2.50 -7.95
CA GLU A 12 8.23 -1.51 -8.50
C GLU A 12 7.43 -0.47 -9.27
N PHE A 13 7.64 0.80 -8.89
CA PHE A 13 6.99 1.96 -9.48
C PHE A 13 8.06 2.94 -9.95
N ALA A 14 7.90 3.47 -11.16
CA ALA A 14 8.78 4.46 -11.72
C ALA A 14 7.99 5.52 -12.49
N VAL A 15 8.52 6.74 -12.54
CA VAL A 15 8.05 7.77 -13.47
C VAL A 15 9.02 7.80 -14.64
N ILE A 16 8.56 7.38 -15.81
CA ILE A 16 9.38 7.32 -17.04
C ILE A 16 8.77 8.32 -18.02
N ASN A 17 9.56 9.31 -18.42
CA ASN A 17 9.11 10.38 -19.34
C ASN A 17 7.85 11.12 -18.87
N GLY A 18 7.73 11.35 -17.55
CA GLY A 18 6.57 12.02 -16.94
C GLY A 18 5.33 11.11 -16.77
N GLU A 19 5.38 9.86 -17.22
CA GLU A 19 4.31 8.90 -17.04
C GLU A 19 4.61 7.97 -15.87
N ALA A 20 3.65 7.86 -14.97
CA ALA A 20 3.67 6.87 -13.89
C ALA A 20 3.53 5.46 -14.48
N ARG A 21 4.47 4.57 -14.15
CA ARG A 21 4.47 3.17 -14.58
C ARG A 21 4.74 2.23 -13.43
N LEU A 22 3.91 1.20 -13.33
CA LEU A 22 4.14 0.04 -12.48
C LEU A 22 5.00 -0.94 -13.28
N ILE A 23 6.29 -1.06 -12.94
CA ILE A 23 7.23 -1.99 -13.60
C ILE A 23 6.97 -3.41 -13.11
N LEU A 24 6.71 -3.55 -11.80
CA LEU A 24 6.28 -4.79 -11.18
C LEU A 24 4.99 -4.52 -10.38
N PRO A 25 3.87 -5.19 -10.70
CA PRO A 25 2.66 -5.05 -9.90
C PRO A 25 2.86 -5.53 -8.47
N LEU A 26 2.05 -5.02 -7.54
CA LEU A 26 2.09 -5.50 -6.16
C LEU A 26 1.91 -7.02 -6.15
N THR A 27 2.96 -7.70 -5.72
CA THR A 27 3.06 -9.15 -5.68
C THR A 27 3.29 -9.54 -4.23
N VAL A 28 2.43 -10.40 -3.72
CA VAL A 28 2.48 -10.95 -2.37
C VAL A 28 2.93 -12.40 -2.46
N TYR A 29 4.09 -12.69 -1.90
CA TYR A 29 4.58 -14.05 -1.68
C TYR A 29 4.16 -14.47 -0.27
N GLU A 30 3.20 -15.37 -0.17
CA GLU A 30 2.73 -15.89 1.11
C GLU A 30 3.62 -17.03 1.60
N GLU A 31 3.70 -17.21 2.92
CA GLU A 31 4.47 -18.26 3.59
C GLU A 31 4.21 -19.67 3.06
N GLN A 32 2.98 -19.97 2.61
CA GLN A 32 2.59 -21.28 2.08
C GLN A 32 2.98 -21.48 0.60
N GLY A 33 3.78 -20.58 0.02
CA GLY A 33 4.25 -20.65 -1.37
C GLY A 33 3.23 -20.13 -2.39
N ARG A 34 2.10 -19.59 -1.95
CA ARG A 34 1.13 -18.94 -2.84
C ARG A 34 1.64 -17.55 -3.23
N VAL A 35 1.51 -17.22 -4.51
CA VAL A 35 1.83 -15.90 -5.04
C VAL A 35 0.54 -15.24 -5.51
N VAL A 36 0.28 -14.02 -5.05
CA VAL A 36 -0.95 -13.28 -5.34
C VAL A 36 -0.62 -11.88 -5.82
N GLN A 37 -1.30 -11.44 -6.88
CA GLN A 37 -1.23 -10.08 -7.39
C GLN A 37 -2.62 -9.43 -7.21
N PRO A 38 -2.86 -8.75 -6.07
CA PRO A 38 -4.16 -8.13 -5.83
C PRO A 38 -4.44 -7.03 -6.85
N ALA A 39 -5.70 -6.94 -7.29
CA ALA A 39 -6.16 -5.83 -8.10
C ALA A 39 -6.19 -4.56 -7.23
N LEU A 40 -5.42 -3.54 -7.60
CA LEU A 40 -5.30 -2.28 -6.87
C LEU A 40 -6.31 -1.20 -7.32
N GLY A 41 -7.23 -1.54 -8.23
CA GLY A 41 -8.12 -0.58 -8.88
C GLY A 41 -7.45 0.12 -10.06
N ASP A 42 -8.13 1.13 -10.60
CA ASP A 42 -7.65 1.94 -11.74
C ASP A 42 -6.70 3.07 -11.34
N GLY A 43 -6.49 3.27 -10.03
CA GLY A 43 -5.65 4.33 -9.50
C GLY A 43 -6.24 5.73 -9.69
N ASP A 44 -7.52 5.84 -10.09
CA ASP A 44 -8.21 7.13 -10.22
C ASP A 44 -8.54 7.68 -8.81
N PRO A 45 -7.90 8.78 -8.38
CA PRO A 45 -8.16 9.33 -7.06
C PRO A 45 -9.61 9.79 -6.88
N CYS A 46 -10.32 10.15 -7.96
CA CYS A 46 -11.73 10.54 -7.90
C CYS A 46 -12.62 9.34 -7.53
N ARG A 47 -12.35 8.15 -8.07
CA ARG A 47 -13.12 6.95 -7.71
C ARG A 47 -12.84 6.45 -6.30
N ALA A 48 -11.58 6.56 -5.85
CA ALA A 48 -11.23 6.27 -4.47
C ALA A 48 -12.00 7.19 -3.52
N PHE A 49 -12.01 8.50 -3.82
CA PHE A 49 -12.74 9.50 -3.05
C PHE A 49 -14.26 9.24 -3.01
N ASP A 50 -14.89 8.91 -4.14
CA ASP A 50 -16.31 8.53 -4.18
C ASP A 50 -16.61 7.32 -3.27
N GLY A 51 -15.70 6.34 -3.26
CA GLY A 51 -15.79 5.16 -2.39
C GLY A 51 -15.69 5.52 -0.90
N GLU A 52 -14.79 6.43 -0.54
CA GLU A 52 -14.65 6.94 0.83
C GLU A 52 -15.91 7.68 1.28
N ILE A 53 -16.48 8.56 0.46
CA ILE A 53 -17.73 9.27 0.77
C ILE A 53 -18.90 8.29 0.99
N ALA A 54 -19.02 7.27 0.12
CA ALA A 54 -20.05 6.24 0.28
C ALA A 54 -19.88 5.44 1.58
N GLU A 55 -18.65 5.19 2.02
CA GLU A 55 -18.34 4.51 3.27
C GLU A 55 -18.64 5.38 4.51
N ILE A 56 -18.41 6.68 4.42
CA ILE A 56 -18.82 7.64 5.46
C ILE A 56 -20.34 7.60 5.64
N VAL A 57 -21.10 7.66 4.54
CA VAL A 57 -22.57 7.60 4.57
C VAL A 57 -23.04 6.32 5.24
N ARG A 58 -22.51 5.16 4.82
CA ARG A 58 -22.83 3.85 5.44
C ARG A 58 -22.52 3.82 6.95
N SER A 59 -21.39 4.39 7.36
CA SER A 59 -20.97 4.40 8.76
C SER A 59 -21.92 5.22 9.63
N LEU A 60 -22.38 6.36 9.12
CA LEU A 60 -23.36 7.21 9.80
C LEU A 60 -24.74 6.54 9.88
N GLU A 61 -25.22 5.96 8.77
CA GLU A 61 -26.53 5.28 8.73
C GLU A 61 -26.56 4.03 9.61
N SER A 62 -25.47 3.28 9.66
CA SER A 62 -25.37 2.05 10.47
C SER A 62 -24.95 2.30 11.92
N GLY A 63 -24.51 3.50 12.26
CA GLY A 63 -23.97 3.84 13.58
C GLY A 63 -22.69 3.08 13.95
N ARG A 64 -21.97 2.53 12.96
CA ARG A 64 -20.75 1.74 13.14
C ARG A 64 -19.56 2.46 12.53
N PRO A 65 -18.44 2.61 13.24
CA PRO A 65 -17.23 3.20 12.69
C PRO A 65 -16.69 2.37 11.51
N SER A 66 -16.23 3.04 10.46
CA SER A 66 -15.55 2.37 9.35
C SER A 66 -14.20 1.83 9.82
N SER A 67 -13.94 0.55 9.56
CA SER A 67 -12.62 -0.06 9.76
C SER A 67 -11.62 0.31 8.66
N ILE A 68 -12.10 0.86 7.53
CA ILE A 68 -11.27 1.21 6.37
C ILE A 68 -10.84 2.68 6.46
N LEU A 69 -11.75 3.57 6.88
CA LEU A 69 -11.45 4.99 7.11
C LEU A 69 -10.91 5.27 8.52
N SER A 70 -10.66 4.24 9.33
CA SER A 70 -10.08 4.43 10.65
C SER A 70 -8.64 4.95 10.51
N GLY A 71 -8.26 5.88 11.39
CA GLY A 71 -6.91 6.46 11.38
C GLY A 71 -5.79 5.44 11.66
N ASP A 72 -6.14 4.25 12.15
CA ASP A 72 -5.18 3.17 12.42
C ASP A 72 -4.51 2.67 11.13
N LEU A 73 -5.27 2.45 10.05
CA LEU A 73 -4.70 2.02 8.77
C LEU A 73 -3.81 3.09 8.14
N ALA A 74 -4.22 4.36 8.24
CA ALA A 74 -3.43 5.48 7.74
C ALA A 74 -2.10 5.63 8.51
N ARG A 75 -2.13 5.46 9.85
CA ARG A 75 -0.93 5.45 10.70
C ARG A 75 0.01 4.32 10.30
N ASP A 76 -0.53 3.11 10.12
CA ASP A 76 0.27 1.92 9.83
C ASP A 76 0.91 2.04 8.43
N ALA A 77 0.22 2.61 7.45
CA ALA A 77 0.78 2.93 6.13
C ALA A 77 1.96 3.92 6.22
N VAL A 78 1.83 4.98 7.03
CA VAL A 78 2.94 5.93 7.26
C VAL A 78 4.14 5.25 7.93
N ALA A 79 3.90 4.34 8.87
CA ALA A 79 4.97 3.58 9.51
C ALA A 79 5.73 2.70 8.52
N LEU A 80 5.03 2.04 7.59
CA LEU A 80 5.65 1.27 6.50
C LEU A 80 6.51 2.15 5.59
N CYS A 81 6.00 3.31 5.15
CA CYS A 81 6.75 4.26 4.33
C CYS A 81 8.05 4.73 5.03
N ARG A 82 8.00 4.95 6.35
CA ARG A 82 9.17 5.32 7.14
C ARG A 82 10.21 4.20 7.19
N GLN A 83 9.78 2.96 7.44
CA GLN A 83 10.67 1.80 7.46
C GLN A 83 11.36 1.57 6.10
N GLN A 84 10.64 1.74 4.99
CA GLN A 84 11.21 1.68 3.65
C GLN A 84 12.28 2.75 3.43
N SER A 85 12.02 3.98 3.87
CA SER A 85 12.97 5.10 3.76
C SER A 85 14.24 4.84 4.59
N GLU A 86 14.10 4.32 5.80
CA GLU A 86 15.22 3.96 6.69
C GLU A 86 16.06 2.81 6.10
N ALA A 87 15.42 1.77 5.56
CA ALA A 87 16.11 0.66 4.91
C ALA A 87 16.95 1.11 3.71
N VAL A 88 16.44 2.06 2.91
CA VAL A 88 17.18 2.66 1.79
C VAL A 88 18.40 3.45 2.27
N LEU A 89 18.27 4.20 3.38
CA LEU A 89 19.38 4.97 3.96
C LEU A 89 20.47 4.05 4.54
N GLN A 90 20.09 2.99 5.25
CA GLN A 90 21.04 2.05 5.85
C GLN A 90 21.83 1.30 4.77
N ASN A 91 21.17 0.87 3.69
CA ASN A 91 21.86 0.20 2.57
C ASN A 91 22.84 1.12 1.80
N ARG A 92 22.68 2.45 1.89
CA ARG A 92 23.62 3.42 1.29
C ARG A 92 24.85 3.70 2.16
N GLY A 93 24.82 3.37 3.46
CA GLY A 93 25.94 3.56 4.39
C GLY A 93 26.96 2.42 4.42
N SER A 94 26.58 1.22 3.95
CA SER A 94 27.43 0.02 3.90
C SER A 94 28.24 -0.13 2.61
N GLY A 95 28.29 0.91 1.78
CA GLY A 95 29.04 0.97 0.51
C GLY A 95 30.21 1.95 0.51
N SER A 96 30.77 2.31 1.68
CA SER A 96 31.99 3.13 1.81
C SER A 96 33.10 2.40 2.54
#